data_AF-A0A7Y2JRM4-F1
#
_entry.id   AF-A0A7Y2JRM4-F1
#
_cell.length_a   1.000
_cell.length_b   1.000
_cell.length_c   1.000
_cell.angle_alpha   90.00
_cell.angle_beta   90.00
_cell.angle_gamma   90.00
#
_symmetry.space_group_name_H-M   'P 1'
#
loop_
_entity.id
_entity.type
_entity.pdbx_description
1 polymer ?
#
loop_
_entity_poly.entity_id
_entity_poly.type
_entity_poly.pdbx_seq_one_letter_code
_entity_poly.pdbx_strand_id
1 'polypeptide(L)'
;NWAREERIINLSYFVPYAYPFFAHVDPEGDWMGVIDVGYDLLERTLAPRDTKLIPDFMVVSQTGAVQPLPRGSKLSRDFSFDAVRIFWRIAADCRLHHRRAACGDPLQVSRLNGVLVRDGTIFTRYSTLGEPLTSDQSLSFYGSVLPALRLHAPALADQIMQTALTDRALESLGAASDRYYDRNWVWFGIALDGGLLGDRTSSP
;
A
#
# COMPACT_ATOMS: atom_id res chain seq x y z
N ASN A 1 26.25 -11.13 4.29
CA ASN A 1 25.09 -11.87 4.81
C ASN A 1 24.03 -10.86 5.22
N TRP A 2 23.11 -10.51 4.31
CA TRP A 2 22.22 -9.34 4.44
C TRP A 2 20.90 -9.67 5.17
N ALA A 3 20.58 -10.96 5.30
CA ALA A 3 19.53 -11.43 6.20
C ALA A 3 20.12 -11.47 7.63
N ARG A 4 19.82 -10.46 8.44
CA ARG A 4 20.07 -10.52 9.88
C ARG A 4 19.16 -11.58 10.51
N GLU A 5 19.51 -12.04 11.71
CA GLU A 5 18.67 -12.95 12.52
C GLU A 5 17.24 -12.41 12.70
N GLU A 6 17.08 -11.08 12.69
CA GLU A 6 15.79 -10.40 12.67
C GLU A 6 15.25 -10.32 11.23
N ARG A 7 14.19 -11.09 10.94
CA ARG A 7 13.44 -11.01 9.68
C ARG A 7 12.54 -9.78 9.71
N ILE A 8 13.15 -8.60 9.58
CA ILE A 8 12.43 -7.33 9.45
C ILE A 8 11.85 -7.23 8.04
N ILE A 9 10.53 -7.06 7.95
CA ILE A 9 9.79 -7.00 6.70
C ILE A 9 9.13 -5.63 6.56
N ASN A 10 9.12 -5.12 5.33
CA ASN A 10 8.31 -3.99 4.90
C ASN A 10 7.35 -4.47 3.83
N LEU A 11 6.06 -4.55 4.17
CA LEU A 11 5.03 -5.06 3.26
C LEU A 11 4.85 -4.15 2.04
N SER A 12 5.24 -2.88 2.10
CA SER A 12 5.22 -2.00 0.94
C SER A 12 6.27 -2.35 -0.13
N TYR A 13 7.09 -3.39 0.06
CA TYR A 13 7.96 -3.96 -0.97
C TYR A 13 7.35 -5.18 -1.67
N PHE A 14 6.21 -5.68 -1.17
CA PHE A 14 5.45 -6.74 -1.80
C PHE A 14 4.80 -6.23 -3.09
N VAL A 15 5.27 -6.72 -4.24
CA VAL A 15 4.83 -6.31 -5.60
C VAL A 15 4.22 -7.48 -6.37
N PRO A 16 3.10 -8.05 -5.91
CA PRO A 16 2.52 -9.26 -6.49
C PRO A 16 2.18 -9.10 -7.97
N TYR A 17 1.86 -7.88 -8.42
CA TYR A 17 1.57 -7.60 -9.82
C TYR A 17 2.76 -7.76 -10.77
N ALA A 18 4.00 -7.70 -10.26
CA ALA A 18 5.22 -7.82 -11.04
C ALA A 18 5.79 -9.25 -11.03
N TYR A 19 5.46 -10.04 -10.01
CA TYR A 19 6.02 -11.38 -9.84
C TYR A 19 5.69 -12.37 -10.97
N PRO A 20 4.53 -12.30 -11.67
CA PRO A 20 4.31 -13.09 -12.88
C PRO A 20 5.34 -12.80 -13.99
N PHE A 21 5.76 -11.55 -14.14
CA PHE A 21 6.84 -11.20 -15.08
C PHE A 21 8.18 -11.78 -14.60
N PHE A 22 8.45 -11.76 -13.30
CA PHE A 22 9.67 -12.36 -12.76
C PHE A 22 9.68 -13.88 -12.94
N ALA A 23 8.55 -14.56 -12.76
CA ALA A 23 8.40 -15.99 -13.06
C ALA A 23 8.67 -16.34 -14.52
N HIS A 24 8.36 -15.42 -15.44
CA HIS A 24 8.69 -15.60 -16.86
C HIS A 24 10.19 -15.49 -17.13
N VAL A 25 10.88 -14.54 -16.48
CA VAL A 25 12.33 -14.31 -16.66
C VAL A 25 13.19 -15.30 -15.88
N ASP A 26 12.73 -15.73 -14.72
CA ASP A 26 13.39 -16.65 -13.79
C ASP A 26 12.38 -17.69 -13.27
N PRO A 27 12.13 -18.77 -14.04
CA PRO A 27 11.14 -19.79 -13.70
C PRO A 27 11.48 -20.60 -12.44
N GLU A 28 12.74 -20.61 -12.00
CA GLU A 28 13.21 -21.41 -10.85
C GLU A 28 13.02 -20.67 -9.50
N GLY A 29 12.72 -19.36 -9.53
CA GLY A 29 12.69 -18.50 -8.34
C GLY A 29 11.48 -18.62 -7.41
N ASP A 30 10.51 -19.49 -7.69
CA ASP A 30 9.24 -19.66 -6.95
C ASP A 30 8.49 -18.33 -6.67
N TRP A 31 8.44 -17.46 -7.68
CA TRP A 31 7.81 -16.14 -7.58
C TRP A 31 6.31 -16.22 -7.25
N MET A 32 5.64 -17.32 -7.62
CA MET A 32 4.25 -17.56 -7.26
C MET A 32 4.10 -17.92 -5.77
N GLY A 33 5.01 -18.71 -5.20
CA GLY A 33 5.06 -18.94 -3.75
C GLY A 33 5.28 -17.65 -2.96
N VAL A 34 6.06 -16.70 -3.50
CA VAL A 34 6.22 -15.36 -2.88
C VAL A 34 4.90 -14.57 -2.87
N ILE A 35 4.06 -14.70 -3.90
CA ILE A 35 2.71 -14.10 -3.91
C ILE A 35 1.89 -14.66 -2.76
N ASP A 36 1.81 -15.99 -2.66
CA ASP A 36 0.99 -16.67 -1.66
C ASP A 36 1.42 -16.30 -0.24
N VAL A 37 2.73 -16.40 0.05
CA VAL A 37 3.29 -16.01 1.35
C VAL A 37 3.08 -14.52 1.67
N GLY A 38 3.15 -13.65 0.65
CA GLY A 38 2.92 -12.22 0.82
C GLY A 38 1.47 -11.89 1.22
N TYR A 39 0.49 -12.53 0.59
CA TYR A 39 -0.92 -12.38 0.97
C TYR A 39 -1.23 -12.99 2.34
N ASP A 40 -0.68 -14.17 2.64
CA ASP A 40 -0.81 -14.78 3.98
C ASP A 40 -0.25 -13.87 5.07
N LEU A 41 0.90 -13.24 4.80
CA LEU A 41 1.52 -12.31 5.74
C LEU A 41 0.68 -11.04 5.93
N LEU A 42 0.04 -10.56 4.85
CA LEU A 42 -0.88 -9.43 4.89
C LEU A 42 -2.08 -9.72 5.78
N GLU A 43 -2.70 -10.88 5.59
CA GLU A 43 -3.82 -11.35 6.39
C GLU A 43 -3.43 -11.44 7.88
N ARG A 44 -2.31 -12.09 8.20
CA ARG A 44 -1.82 -12.23 9.58
C ARG A 44 -1.53 -10.89 10.24
N THR A 45 -1.05 -9.91 9.47
CA THR A 45 -0.75 -8.55 9.97
C THR A 45 -2.03 -7.83 10.40
N LEU A 46 -3.12 -8.03 9.66
CA LEU A 46 -4.42 -7.38 9.91
C LEU A 46 -5.43 -8.25 10.68
N ALA A 47 -5.07 -9.49 10.99
CA ALA A 47 -5.90 -10.43 11.74
C ALA A 47 -6.32 -9.92 13.14
N PRO A 48 -5.46 -9.26 13.93
CA PRO A 48 -5.89 -8.65 15.18
C PRO A 48 -6.99 -7.61 14.93
N ARG A 49 -8.09 -7.70 15.69
CA ARG A 49 -9.29 -6.83 15.50
C ARG A 49 -9.00 -5.34 15.67
N ASP A 50 -8.03 -5.03 16.53
CA ASP A 50 -7.69 -3.65 16.88
C ASP A 50 -6.74 -3.01 15.87
N THR A 51 -6.03 -3.80 15.05
CA THR A 51 -5.16 -3.27 13.99
C THR A 51 -6.02 -2.66 12.88
N LYS A 52 -5.96 -1.34 12.67
CA LYS A 52 -6.67 -0.65 11.59
C LYS A 52 -5.81 -0.42 10.37
N LEU A 53 -4.50 -0.25 10.58
CA LEU A 53 -3.54 0.12 9.53
C LEU A 53 -2.27 -0.73 9.63
N ILE A 54 -1.64 -0.97 8.49
CA ILE A 54 -0.39 -1.74 8.38
C ILE A 54 0.81 -0.87 8.78
N PRO A 55 1.77 -1.40 9.55
CA PRO A 55 2.99 -0.66 9.87
C PRO A 55 3.96 -0.60 8.68
N ASP A 56 4.82 0.42 8.65
CA ASP A 56 5.91 0.51 7.67
C ASP A 56 6.85 -0.70 7.77
N PHE A 57 7.19 -1.12 8.99
CA PHE A 57 8.06 -2.25 9.26
C PHE A 57 7.54 -3.11 10.42
N MET A 58 7.78 -4.41 10.30
CA MET A 58 7.45 -5.42 11.30
C MET A 58 8.50 -6.53 11.33
N VAL A 59 8.43 -7.40 12.34
CA VAL A 59 9.26 -8.61 12.42
C VAL A 59 8.40 -9.82 12.11
N VAL A 60 8.96 -10.78 11.39
CA VAL A 60 8.38 -12.11 11.23
C VAL A 60 9.25 -13.11 11.99
N SER A 61 8.67 -13.83 12.94
CA SER A 61 9.42 -14.84 13.70
C SER A 61 9.86 -16.01 12.81
N GLN A 62 10.69 -16.90 13.35
CA GLN A 62 11.02 -18.17 12.68
C GLN A 62 9.79 -19.03 12.38
N THR A 63 8.76 -18.93 13.23
CA THR A 63 7.47 -19.64 13.09
C THR A 63 6.47 -18.90 12.20
N GLY A 64 6.84 -17.77 11.59
CA GLY A 64 5.95 -16.98 10.73
C GLY A 64 4.94 -16.12 11.50
N ALA A 65 5.18 -15.86 12.79
CA ALA A 65 4.35 -14.97 13.60
C ALA A 65 4.75 -13.51 13.35
N VAL A 66 3.77 -12.64 13.13
CA VAL A 66 3.97 -11.19 12.97
C VAL A 66 4.14 -10.55 14.33
N GLN A 67 5.19 -9.75 14.48
CA GLN A 67 5.53 -9.05 15.71
C GLN A 67 5.89 -7.59 15.42
N PRO A 68 5.61 -6.68 16.37
CA PRO A 68 6.11 -5.31 16.26
C PRO A 68 7.64 -5.27 16.29
N LEU A 69 8.23 -4.20 15.75
CA LEU A 69 9.67 -4.00 15.86
C LEU A 69 10.15 -3.93 17.33
N PRO A 70 11.38 -4.38 17.62
CA PRO A 70 11.99 -4.27 18.94
C PRO A 70 11.97 -2.84 19.48
N ARG A 71 11.84 -2.70 20.81
CA ARG A 71 11.96 -1.40 21.50
C ARG A 71 13.40 -0.89 21.30
N GLY A 72 13.56 0.17 20.51
CA GLY A 72 14.87 0.75 20.15
C GLY A 72 15.21 0.68 18.65
N SER A 73 14.38 0.04 17.83
CA SER A 73 14.52 0.12 16.38
C SER A 73 14.42 1.57 15.88
N LYS A 74 15.28 1.94 14.92
CA LYS A 74 15.21 3.23 14.21
C LYS A 74 14.19 3.24 13.07
N LEU A 75 13.63 2.08 12.74
CA LEU A 75 12.60 1.93 11.71
C LEU A 75 11.22 2.25 12.28
N SER A 76 10.35 2.80 11.43
CA SER A 76 8.99 3.16 11.80
C SER A 76 8.13 1.92 12.06
N ARG A 77 7.36 1.98 13.13
CA ARG A 77 6.35 0.97 13.52
C ARG A 77 4.93 1.38 13.17
N ASP A 78 4.81 2.53 12.53
CA ASP A 78 3.57 3.24 12.30
C ASP A 78 3.14 3.06 10.85
N PHE A 79 1.88 3.36 10.56
CA PHE A 79 1.46 3.55 9.17
C PHE A 79 1.94 4.92 8.70
N SER A 80 2.86 4.96 7.74
CA SER A 80 3.33 6.22 7.15
C SER A 80 3.66 6.09 5.66
N PHE A 81 4.64 6.87 5.18
CA PHE A 81 5.06 6.97 3.79
C PHE A 81 5.39 5.62 3.16
N ASP A 82 5.93 4.67 3.93
CA ASP A 82 6.23 3.35 3.38
C ASP A 82 4.95 2.52 3.23
N ALA A 83 4.22 2.30 4.32
CA ALA A 83 3.05 1.44 4.37
C ALA A 83 1.96 1.85 3.39
N VAL A 84 1.71 3.16 3.19
CA VAL A 84 0.62 3.64 2.34
C VAL A 84 0.71 3.12 0.90
N ARG A 85 1.91 2.82 0.41
CA ARG A 85 2.15 2.33 -0.96
C ARG A 85 1.54 0.96 -1.22
N ILE A 86 1.32 0.14 -0.18
CA ILE A 86 0.79 -1.21 -0.37
C ILE A 86 -0.63 -1.18 -0.97
N PHE A 87 -1.42 -0.15 -0.65
CA PHE A 87 -2.76 0.03 -1.20
C PHE A 87 -2.73 0.07 -2.73
N TRP A 88 -1.80 0.84 -3.30
CA TRP A 88 -1.60 0.88 -4.73
C TRP A 88 -1.14 -0.47 -5.29
N ARG A 89 -0.19 -1.15 -4.64
CA ARG A 89 0.38 -2.41 -5.15
C ARG A 89 -0.62 -3.55 -5.20
N ILE A 90 -1.48 -3.67 -4.18
CA ILE A 90 -2.53 -4.67 -4.14
C ILE A 90 -3.63 -4.34 -5.15
N ALA A 91 -4.01 -3.06 -5.27
CA ALA A 91 -4.98 -2.64 -6.29
C ALA A 91 -4.45 -2.90 -7.71
N ALA A 92 -3.16 -2.68 -7.95
CA ALA A 92 -2.52 -2.98 -9.24
C ALA A 92 -2.61 -4.47 -9.54
N ASP A 93 -2.39 -5.32 -8.55
CA ASP A 93 -2.47 -6.77 -8.72
C ASP A 93 -3.89 -7.25 -9.04
N CYS A 94 -4.90 -6.69 -8.38
CA CYS A 94 -6.29 -6.95 -8.74
C CYS A 94 -6.61 -6.49 -10.17
N ARG A 95 -6.14 -5.30 -10.55
CA ARG A 95 -6.47 -4.71 -11.85
C ARG A 95 -5.80 -5.41 -13.02
N LEU A 96 -4.54 -5.82 -12.85
CA LEU A 96 -3.74 -6.41 -13.93
C LEU A 96 -3.96 -7.92 -14.06
N HIS A 97 -4.11 -8.62 -12.93
CA HIS A 97 -4.15 -10.09 -12.90
C HIS A 97 -5.48 -10.67 -12.41
N HIS A 98 -6.44 -9.84 -12.01
CA HIS A 98 -7.74 -10.26 -11.48
C HIS A 98 -7.66 -11.29 -10.35
N ARG A 99 -6.56 -11.26 -9.59
CA ARG A 99 -6.30 -12.25 -8.55
C ARG A 99 -7.29 -12.08 -7.40
N ARG A 100 -7.97 -13.17 -7.06
CA ARG A 100 -9.00 -13.18 -6.03
C ARG A 100 -8.50 -12.65 -4.69
N ALA A 101 -7.27 -13.01 -4.29
CA ALA A 101 -6.66 -12.52 -3.06
C ALA A 101 -6.48 -11.00 -3.07
N ALA A 102 -6.13 -10.41 -4.21
CA ALA A 102 -5.98 -8.96 -4.37
C ALA A 102 -7.32 -8.23 -4.42
N CYS A 103 -8.29 -8.77 -5.16
CA CYS A 103 -9.61 -8.16 -5.36
C CYS A 103 -10.56 -8.35 -4.17
N GLY A 104 -10.18 -9.15 -3.16
CA GLY A 104 -11.01 -9.51 -2.00
C GLY A 104 -10.88 -8.58 -0.79
N ASP A 105 -10.38 -7.36 -0.96
CA ASP A 105 -10.06 -6.41 0.13
C ASP A 105 -9.09 -6.96 1.20
N PRO A 106 -7.92 -7.51 0.82
CA PRO A 106 -6.98 -8.11 1.79
C PRO A 106 -6.33 -7.05 2.69
N LEU A 107 -6.41 -5.77 2.30
CA LEU A 107 -5.94 -4.63 3.09
C LEU A 107 -6.99 -4.08 4.05
N GLN A 108 -8.21 -4.63 4.02
CA GLN A 108 -9.34 -4.16 4.81
C GLN A 108 -9.54 -2.65 4.67
N VAL A 109 -9.63 -2.19 3.42
CA VAL A 109 -9.86 -0.80 3.00
C VAL A 109 -11.07 -0.18 3.72
N SER A 110 -12.05 -0.99 4.12
CA SER A 110 -13.13 -0.55 5.02
C SER A 110 -12.63 0.06 6.35
N ARG A 111 -11.55 -0.47 6.95
CA ARG A 111 -10.90 0.08 8.15
C ARG A 111 -10.22 1.42 7.85
N LEU A 112 -9.50 1.52 6.73
CA LEU A 112 -8.92 2.78 6.26
C LEU A 112 -10.02 3.84 6.00
N ASN A 113 -11.09 3.46 5.31
CA ASN A 113 -12.25 4.33 5.07
C ASN A 113 -12.82 4.85 6.41
N GLY A 114 -12.93 4.00 7.42
CA GLY A 114 -13.35 4.42 8.77
C GLY A 114 -12.43 5.49 9.38
N VAL A 115 -11.10 5.36 9.22
CA VAL A 115 -10.13 6.37 9.66
C VAL A 115 -10.33 7.70 8.90
N LEU A 116 -10.45 7.64 7.57
CA LEU A 116 -10.62 8.85 6.74
C LEU A 116 -11.94 9.56 7.01
N VAL A 117 -13.03 8.83 7.22
CA VAL A 117 -14.33 9.40 7.57
C VAL A 117 -14.29 10.07 8.95
N ARG A 118 -13.63 9.44 9.94
CA ARG A 118 -13.48 9.99 11.29
C ARG A 118 -12.68 11.30 11.27
N ASP A 119 -11.57 11.32 10.53
CA ASP A 119 -10.63 12.44 10.58
C ASP A 119 -10.93 13.52 9.53
N GLY A 120 -11.74 13.20 8.53
CA GLY A 120 -12.05 14.08 7.39
C GLY A 120 -10.89 14.26 6.41
N THR A 121 -9.73 13.66 6.67
CA THR A 121 -8.51 13.73 5.88
C THR A 121 -7.63 12.50 6.13
N ILE A 122 -6.53 12.35 5.39
CA ILE A 122 -5.48 11.38 5.67
C ILE A 122 -4.20 12.10 6.09
N PHE A 123 -3.76 11.87 7.33
CA PHE A 123 -2.49 12.38 7.84
C PHE A 123 -1.29 11.51 7.41
N THR A 124 -0.09 12.08 7.46
CA THR A 124 1.14 11.40 7.04
C THR A 124 1.61 10.30 7.99
N ARG A 125 1.04 10.20 9.20
CA ARG A 125 1.42 9.18 10.18
C ARG A 125 0.28 8.83 11.12
N TYR A 126 0.05 7.53 11.24
CA TYR A 126 -0.91 6.94 12.16
C TYR A 126 -0.29 5.78 12.93
N SER A 127 -0.72 5.55 14.17
CA SER A 127 -0.46 4.26 14.81
C SER A 127 -1.17 3.14 14.03
N THR A 128 -0.75 1.89 14.23
CA THR A 128 -1.46 0.74 13.63
C THR A 128 -2.89 0.58 14.12
N LEU A 129 -3.26 1.24 15.22
CA LEU A 129 -4.63 1.29 15.75
C LEU A 129 -5.49 2.36 15.06
N GLY A 130 -4.90 3.16 14.17
CA GLY A 130 -5.59 4.22 13.45
C GLY A 130 -5.61 5.57 14.17
N GLU A 131 -4.83 5.76 15.23
CA GLU A 131 -4.72 7.08 15.90
C GLU A 131 -3.74 7.99 15.16
N PRO A 132 -4.09 9.25 14.85
CA PRO A 132 -3.18 10.18 14.19
C PRO A 132 -2.00 10.52 15.10
N LEU A 133 -0.78 10.43 14.55
CA LEU A 133 0.46 10.77 15.26
C LEU A 133 1.07 12.08 14.75
N THR A 134 0.57 12.60 13.63
CA THR A 134 0.90 13.91 13.05
C THR A 134 -0.38 14.57 12.56
N SER A 135 -0.31 15.87 12.26
CA SER A 135 -1.35 16.63 11.58
C SER A 135 -0.98 17.01 10.15
N ASP A 136 0.22 16.62 9.68
CA ASP A 136 0.70 16.89 8.33
C ASP A 136 -0.06 16.05 7.30
N GLN A 137 -0.21 16.58 6.09
CA GLN A 137 -0.86 15.90 4.95
C GLN A 137 0.10 15.83 3.76
N SER A 138 -0.07 14.81 2.91
CA SER A 138 0.71 14.63 1.68
C SER A 138 -0.20 14.10 0.57
N LEU A 139 -0.09 14.66 -0.63
CA LEU A 139 -0.88 14.19 -1.79
C LEU A 139 -0.53 12.75 -2.18
N SER A 140 0.68 12.27 -1.86
CA SER A 140 1.12 10.91 -2.05
C SER A 140 0.23 9.90 -1.34
N PHE A 141 -0.34 10.26 -0.18
CA PHE A 141 -1.23 9.37 0.56
C PHE A 141 -2.52 9.17 -0.22
N TYR A 142 -3.15 10.25 -0.67
CA TYR A 142 -4.32 10.20 -1.54
C TYR A 142 -4.06 9.42 -2.83
N GLY A 143 -2.96 9.71 -3.54
CA GLY A 143 -2.59 8.99 -4.75
C GLY A 143 -2.36 7.49 -4.51
N SER A 144 -1.72 7.13 -3.41
CA SER A 144 -1.43 5.73 -3.08
C SER A 144 -2.68 4.92 -2.73
N VAL A 145 -3.67 5.51 -2.05
CA VAL A 145 -4.89 4.79 -1.63
C VAL A 145 -6.00 4.84 -2.67
N LEU A 146 -5.97 5.81 -3.59
CA LEU A 146 -7.03 6.06 -4.57
C LEU A 146 -7.47 4.78 -5.31
N PRO A 147 -6.59 3.95 -5.90
CA PRO A 147 -7.03 2.77 -6.63
C PRO A 147 -7.68 1.70 -5.74
N ALA A 148 -7.22 1.55 -4.49
CA ALA A 148 -7.82 0.62 -3.53
C ALA A 148 -9.20 1.12 -3.07
N LEU A 149 -9.33 2.44 -2.84
CA LEU A 149 -10.63 3.06 -2.55
C LEU A 149 -11.57 2.97 -3.74
N ARG A 150 -11.09 3.10 -4.99
CA ARG A 150 -11.93 2.91 -6.17
C ARG A 150 -12.57 1.52 -6.19
N LEU A 151 -11.82 0.49 -5.81
CA LEU A 151 -12.29 -0.90 -5.77
C LEU A 151 -13.29 -1.15 -4.63
N HIS A 152 -13.08 -0.57 -3.44
CA HIS A 152 -13.77 -0.98 -2.21
C HIS A 152 -14.60 0.12 -1.53
N ALA A 153 -14.43 1.38 -1.92
CA ALA A 153 -15.11 2.56 -1.38
C ALA A 153 -15.23 3.69 -2.44
N PRO A 154 -15.91 3.44 -3.58
CA PRO A 154 -15.84 4.31 -4.76
C PRO A 154 -16.30 5.76 -4.50
N ALA A 155 -17.28 5.96 -3.63
CA ALA A 155 -17.74 7.30 -3.26
C ALA A 155 -16.63 8.15 -2.60
N LEU A 156 -15.78 7.53 -1.77
CA LEU A 156 -14.64 8.22 -1.16
C LEU A 156 -13.52 8.47 -2.19
N ALA A 157 -13.31 7.54 -3.13
CA ALA A 157 -12.38 7.77 -4.24
C ALA A 157 -12.80 9.00 -5.08
N ASP A 158 -14.10 9.12 -5.40
CA ASP A 158 -14.63 10.30 -6.10
C ASP A 158 -14.46 11.58 -5.29
N GLN A 159 -14.72 11.54 -3.98
CA GLN A 159 -14.52 12.68 -3.10
C GLN A 159 -13.05 13.12 -3.06
N ILE A 160 -12.09 12.18 -3.02
CA ILE A 160 -10.65 12.49 -3.05
C ILE A 160 -10.28 13.20 -4.37
N MET A 161 -10.77 12.70 -5.50
CA MET A 161 -10.54 13.33 -6.80
C MET A 161 -11.12 14.76 -6.87
N GLN A 162 -12.28 14.98 -6.27
CA GLN A 162 -12.97 16.27 -6.29
C GLN A 162 -12.43 17.28 -5.28
N THR A 163 -11.80 16.84 -4.19
CA THR A 163 -11.42 17.74 -3.08
C THR A 163 -9.93 17.83 -2.84
N ALA A 164 -9.19 16.71 -2.94
CA ALA A 164 -7.75 16.66 -2.64
C ALA A 164 -6.89 16.67 -3.91
N LEU A 165 -7.29 15.94 -4.95
CA LEU A 165 -6.55 15.80 -6.22
C LEU A 165 -7.14 16.66 -7.34
N THR A 166 -7.53 17.89 -7.02
CA THR A 166 -8.08 18.86 -7.99
C THR A 166 -7.04 19.31 -9.02
N ASP A 167 -7.48 19.80 -10.18
CA ASP A 167 -6.60 20.35 -11.23
C ASP A 167 -5.59 21.37 -10.66
N ARG A 168 -6.08 22.29 -9.82
CA ARG A 168 -5.22 23.29 -9.14
C ARG A 168 -4.16 22.63 -8.25
N ALA A 169 -4.52 21.57 -7.53
CA ALA A 169 -3.57 20.84 -6.69
C ALA A 169 -2.52 20.12 -7.54
N LEU A 170 -2.94 19.52 -8.67
CA LEU A 170 -2.06 18.83 -9.61
C LEU A 170 -1.11 19.79 -10.33
N GLU A 171 -1.59 20.96 -10.76
CA GLU A 171 -0.77 22.03 -11.34
C GLU A 171 0.28 22.52 -10.35
N SER A 172 -0.14 22.82 -9.11
CA SER A 172 0.77 23.23 -8.04
C SER A 172 1.83 22.15 -7.75
N LEU A 173 1.43 20.88 -7.76
CA LEU A 173 2.33 19.74 -7.57
C LEU A 173 3.34 19.62 -8.72
N GLY A 174 2.89 19.82 -9.96
CA GLY A 174 3.71 19.82 -11.17
C GLY A 174 4.72 20.97 -11.24
N ALA A 175 4.44 22.10 -10.58
CA ALA A 175 5.37 23.23 -10.48
C ALA A 175 6.44 23.07 -9.36
N ALA A 176 6.13 22.37 -8.27
CA ALA A 176 7.01 22.27 -7.10
C ALA A 176 8.16 21.25 -7.25
N SER A 177 9.41 21.70 -7.40
CA SER A 177 10.57 20.86 -7.73
C SER A 177 11.03 19.90 -6.60
N ASP A 178 10.63 20.14 -5.36
CA ASP A 178 10.99 19.38 -4.17
C ASP A 178 9.95 18.31 -3.78
N ARG A 179 8.84 18.21 -4.51
CA ARG A 179 7.71 17.31 -4.21
C ARG A 179 7.79 15.98 -4.98
N TYR A 180 8.97 15.41 -5.12
CA TYR A 180 9.20 14.17 -5.87
C TYR A 180 8.27 13.03 -5.43
N TYR A 181 8.12 12.80 -4.12
CA TYR A 181 7.34 11.69 -3.61
C TYR A 181 5.84 11.81 -3.95
N ASP A 182 5.28 13.00 -3.75
CA ASP A 182 3.89 13.30 -4.10
C ASP A 182 3.63 13.17 -5.59
N ARG A 183 4.51 13.73 -6.45
CA ARG A 183 4.37 13.64 -7.91
C ARG A 183 4.24 12.19 -8.37
N ASN A 184 5.11 11.31 -7.88
CA ASN A 184 5.12 9.91 -8.29
C ASN A 184 3.85 9.19 -7.83
N TRP A 185 3.50 9.27 -6.54
CA TRP A 185 2.37 8.51 -6.01
C TRP A 185 1.01 9.04 -6.47
N VAL A 186 0.89 10.34 -6.72
CA VAL A 186 -0.30 10.91 -7.37
C VAL A 186 -0.40 10.42 -8.82
N TRP A 187 0.70 10.46 -9.58
CA TRP A 187 0.71 9.96 -10.96
C TRP A 187 0.36 8.47 -11.01
N PHE A 188 1.01 7.63 -10.18
CA PHE A 188 0.72 6.20 -10.11
C PHE A 188 -0.74 5.92 -9.74
N GLY A 189 -1.28 6.66 -8.77
CA GLY A 189 -2.66 6.58 -8.34
C GLY A 189 -3.65 6.85 -9.47
N ILE A 190 -3.55 8.04 -10.07
CA ILE A 190 -4.44 8.47 -11.15
C ILE A 190 -4.29 7.58 -12.39
N ALA A 191 -3.06 7.19 -12.74
CA ALA A 191 -2.82 6.32 -13.88
C ALA A 191 -3.45 4.93 -13.71
N LEU A 192 -3.39 4.35 -12.51
CA LEU A 192 -4.00 3.05 -12.25
C LEU A 192 -5.54 3.16 -12.17
N ASP A 193 -6.07 4.17 -11.49
CA ASP A 193 -7.51 4.45 -11.37
C ASP A 193 -8.14 4.66 -12.77
N GLY A 194 -7.51 5.52 -13.57
CA GLY A 194 -7.92 5.84 -14.94
C GLY A 194 -7.62 4.76 -15.98
N GLY A 195 -6.99 3.65 -15.60
CA GLY A 195 -6.73 2.53 -16.51
C GLY A 195 -5.64 2.75 -17.55
N LEU A 196 -4.73 3.68 -17.30
CA LEU A 196 -3.56 3.94 -18.15
C LEU A 196 -2.46 2.88 -17.98
N LEU A 197 -2.54 2.06 -16.92
CA LEU A 197 -1.65 0.94 -16.68
C LEU A 197 -2.32 -0.36 -17.13
N GLY A 198 -1.63 -1.11 -17.99
CA GLY A 198 -2.06 -2.41 -18.50
C GLY A 198 -0.96 -3.45 -18.35
N ASP A 199 -1.33 -4.73 -18.36
CA ASP A 199 -0.39 -5.83 -18.25
C ASP A 199 0.48 -5.88 -19.51
N ARG A 200 1.78 -6.06 -19.30
CA ARG A 200 2.81 -6.18 -20.34
C ARG A 200 3.48 -7.54 -20.33
N THR A 201 3.07 -8.45 -19.45
CA THR A 201 3.48 -9.85 -19.55
C THR A 201 2.94 -10.40 -20.87
N SER A 202 3.85 -10.89 -21.71
CA SER A 202 3.47 -11.59 -22.93
C SER A 202 2.63 -12.80 -22.56
N SER A 203 1.57 -13.08 -23.32
CA SER A 203 0.84 -14.34 -23.19
C SER A 203 1.83 -15.51 -23.32
N PRO A 204 1.69 -16.55 -22.47
CA PRO A 204 2.59 -17.70 -22.49
C PRO A 204 2.61 -18.42 -23.84
#